data_AF-X1U3L8-F1
#
_entry.id   AF-X1U3L8-F1
#
_cell.length_a   1.000
_cell.length_b   1.000
_cell.length_c   1.000
_cell.angle_alpha   90.00
_cell.angle_beta   90.00
_cell.angle_gamma   90.00
#
_symmetry.space_group_name_H-M   'P 1'
#
loop_
_entity.id
_entity.type
_entity.pdbx_description
1 polymer ?
#
loop_
_entity_poly.entity_id
_entity_poly.type
_entity_poly.pdbx_seq_one_letter_code
_entity_poly.pdbx_strand_id
1 'polypeptide(L)'
;MKCNNEAALKIFQEGGAYVEGDRVKIPPVMVEQALKSAPSRSLITGRHGKGKVLLERNVVNYGLGTDVPDHIDTYTHEIRPSVLKDIENIGKVVQKCENIDFTSNSGLASDVRPEMQDLYHYKVGSTYCDKPFLTSA
;
A
#
# COMPACT_ATOMS: atom_id res chain seq x y z
N MET A 1 -17.21 -15.83 3.72
CA MET A 1 -15.82 -15.38 4.01
C MET A 1 -15.51 -15.67 5.47
N LYS A 2 -14.28 -16.06 5.83
CA LYS A 2 -13.84 -16.08 7.24
C LYS A 2 -13.34 -14.70 7.65
N CYS A 3 -13.69 -14.24 8.85
CA CYS A 3 -13.32 -12.95 9.39
C CYS A 3 -12.91 -13.11 10.86
N ASN A 4 -11.62 -12.89 11.13
CA ASN A 4 -11.02 -13.03 12.46
C ASN A 4 -10.86 -11.64 13.12
N ASN A 5 -11.91 -10.83 13.10
CA ASN A 5 -11.90 -9.49 13.69
C ASN A 5 -13.31 -9.17 14.22
N GLU A 6 -13.45 -9.03 15.54
CA GLU A 6 -14.75 -8.82 16.19
C GLU A 6 -15.46 -7.54 15.74
N ALA A 7 -14.70 -6.46 15.53
CA ALA A 7 -15.26 -5.20 15.05
C ALA A 7 -15.82 -5.33 13.62
N ALA A 8 -15.10 -6.04 12.74
CA ALA A 8 -15.57 -6.31 11.38
C ALA A 8 -16.79 -7.24 11.37
N LEU A 9 -16.82 -8.30 12.20
CA LEU A 9 -17.98 -9.17 12.37
C LEU A 9 -19.22 -8.38 12.80
N LYS A 10 -19.05 -7.45 13.75
CA LYS A 10 -20.12 -6.54 14.19
C LYS A 10 -20.65 -5.66 13.05
N ILE A 11 -19.75 -5.04 12.27
CA ILE A 11 -20.13 -4.22 11.10
C ILE A 11 -20.93 -5.06 10.08
N PHE A 12 -20.49 -6.29 9.81
CA PHE A 12 -21.22 -7.18 8.89
C PHE A 12 -22.61 -7.55 9.41
N GLN A 13 -22.71 -7.92 10.69
CA GLN A 13 -23.99 -8.29 11.32
C GLN A 13 -24.97 -7.11 11.32
N GLU A 14 -24.51 -5.92 11.75
CA GLU A 14 -25.33 -4.69 11.77
C GLU A 14 -25.72 -4.26 10.35
N GLY A 15 -24.88 -4.52 9.36
CA GLY A 15 -25.16 -4.31 7.94
C GLY A 15 -26.12 -5.34 7.32
N GLY A 16 -26.57 -6.35 8.07
CA GLY A 16 -27.54 -7.35 7.62
C GLY A 16 -26.94 -8.61 7.00
N ALA A 17 -25.63 -8.83 7.13
CA ALA A 17 -25.02 -10.11 6.77
C ALA A 17 -25.31 -11.19 7.83
N TYR A 18 -25.32 -12.45 7.41
CA TYR A 18 -25.44 -13.57 8.35
C TYR A 18 -24.06 -13.94 8.89
N VAL A 19 -23.90 -13.88 10.21
CA VAL A 19 -22.64 -14.19 10.89
C VAL A 19 -22.82 -15.43 11.76
N GLU A 20 -21.98 -16.43 11.54
CA GLU A 20 -21.93 -17.71 12.27
C GLU A 20 -20.50 -17.90 12.79
N GLY A 21 -20.22 -17.46 14.03
CA GLY A 21 -18.87 -17.47 14.58
C GLY A 21 -17.92 -16.58 13.78
N ASP A 22 -16.84 -17.16 13.23
CA ASP A 22 -15.86 -16.46 12.37
C ASP A 22 -16.30 -16.37 10.91
N ARG A 23 -17.48 -16.90 10.54
CA ARG A 23 -17.93 -17.02 9.16
C ARG A 23 -19.02 -16.02 8.84
N VAL A 24 -18.76 -15.16 7.85
CA VAL A 24 -19.71 -14.19 7.31
C VAL A 24 -20.26 -14.69 5.96
N LYS A 25 -21.59 -14.72 5.83
CA LYS A 25 -22.30 -14.94 4.57
C LYS A 25 -22.98 -13.63 4.15
N ILE A 26 -22.49 -13.03 3.06
CA ILE A 26 -22.94 -11.73 2.57
C ILE A 26 -24.07 -11.94 1.55
N PRO A 27 -25.26 -11.39 1.77
CA PRO A 27 -26.36 -11.49 0.80
C PRO A 27 -26.01 -10.82 -0.54
N PRO A 28 -26.50 -11.34 -1.69
CA PRO A 28 -26.22 -10.75 -3.00
C PRO A 28 -26.61 -9.27 -3.11
N VAL A 29 -27.78 -8.90 -2.56
CA VAL A 29 -28.26 -7.51 -2.59
C VAL A 29 -27.30 -6.53 -1.91
N MET A 30 -26.64 -6.95 -0.82
CA MET A 30 -25.67 -6.13 -0.10
C MET A 30 -24.39 -5.93 -0.93
N VAL A 31 -23.96 -6.98 -1.65
CA VAL A 31 -22.83 -6.89 -2.58
C VAL A 31 -23.15 -5.92 -3.72
N GLU A 32 -24.33 -6.05 -4.33
CA GLU A 32 -24.76 -5.15 -5.42
C GLU A 32 -24.87 -3.69 -4.96
N GLN A 33 -25.40 -3.44 -3.76
CA GLN A 33 -25.48 -2.10 -3.18
C GLN A 33 -24.09 -1.51 -2.92
N ALA A 34 -23.16 -2.29 -2.37
CA ALA A 34 -21.79 -1.87 -2.14
C ALA A 34 -21.05 -1.55 -3.45
N LEU A 35 -21.24 -2.36 -4.50
CA LEU A 35 -20.66 -2.10 -5.82
C LEU A 35 -21.24 -0.83 -6.47
N LYS A 36 -22.54 -0.57 -6.29
CA LYS A 36 -23.20 0.64 -6.81
C LYS A 36 -22.77 1.92 -6.10
N SER A 37 -22.42 1.84 -4.81
CA SER A 37 -21.97 3.00 -4.05
C SER A 37 -20.48 3.29 -4.19
N ALA A 38 -19.68 2.31 -4.64
CA ALA A 38 -18.26 2.48 -4.88
C ALA A 38 -18.00 3.47 -6.04
N PRO A 39 -17.09 4.45 -5.87
CA PRO A 39 -16.78 5.42 -6.91
C PRO A 39 -16.08 4.75 -8.09
N SER A 40 -16.46 5.13 -9.32
CA SER A 40 -15.81 4.64 -10.55
C SER A 40 -14.49 5.36 -10.87
N ARG A 41 -14.18 6.42 -10.12
CA ARG A 41 -12.93 7.20 -10.24
C ARG A 41 -12.50 7.73 -8.88
N SER A 42 -11.20 7.66 -8.61
CA SER A 42 -10.58 8.26 -7.42
C SER A 42 -9.23 8.89 -7.77
N LEU A 43 -8.97 10.09 -7.26
CA LEU A 43 -7.68 10.77 -7.38
C LEU A 43 -6.91 10.62 -6.07
N ILE A 44 -5.70 10.09 -6.17
CA ILE A 44 -4.73 10.05 -5.07
C ILE A 44 -3.59 10.99 -5.42
N THR A 45 -3.22 11.85 -4.48
CA THR A 45 -2.11 12.79 -4.65
C THR A 45 -1.06 12.56 -3.60
N GLY A 46 0.19 12.82 -3.94
CA GLY A 46 1.28 12.78 -2.98
C GLY A 46 1.32 14.03 -2.11
N ARG A 47 2.45 14.23 -1.44
CA ARG A 47 2.64 15.37 -0.56
C ARG A 47 2.58 16.67 -1.36
N HIS A 48 2.04 17.73 -0.77
CA HIS A 48 1.93 19.04 -1.41
C HIS A 48 1.17 19.03 -2.75
N GLY A 49 0.32 18.03 -3.00
CA GLY A 49 -0.41 17.86 -4.27
C GLY A 49 0.48 17.47 -5.45
N LYS A 50 1.70 16.99 -5.19
CA LYS A 50 2.65 16.53 -6.20
C LYS A 50 2.44 15.05 -6.51
N GLY A 51 2.63 14.70 -7.78
CA GLY A 51 2.28 13.38 -8.29
C GLY A 51 0.78 13.12 -8.25
N LYS A 52 0.31 12.21 -9.10
CA LYS A 52 -1.08 11.80 -9.12
C LYS A 52 -1.16 10.34 -9.51
N VAL A 53 -2.01 9.60 -8.81
CA VAL A 53 -2.50 8.29 -9.24
C VAL A 53 -3.99 8.46 -9.49
N LEU A 54 -4.39 8.25 -10.74
CA LEU A 54 -5.78 8.32 -11.14
C LEU A 54 -6.32 6.91 -11.30
N LEU A 55 -7.14 6.50 -10.35
CA LEU A 55 -7.79 5.19 -10.33
C LEU A 55 -9.09 5.29 -11.11
N GLU A 56 -9.02 5.10 -12.43
CA GLU A 56 -10.20 5.10 -13.31
C GLU A 56 -10.02 4.18 -14.51
N ARG A 57 -11.10 3.99 -15.26
CA ARG A 57 -11.12 3.09 -16.42
C ARG A 57 -10.11 3.53 -17.48
N ASN A 58 -9.33 2.57 -17.99
CA ASN A 58 -8.32 2.76 -19.05
C ASN A 58 -7.12 3.65 -18.67
N VAL A 59 -6.93 3.95 -17.38
CA VAL A 59 -5.72 4.59 -16.88
C VAL A 59 -4.85 3.54 -16.18
N VAL A 60 -3.60 3.44 -16.62
CA VAL A 60 -2.60 2.56 -16.00
C VAL A 60 -1.65 3.41 -15.18
N ASN A 61 -1.43 3.03 -13.92
CA ASN A 61 -0.47 3.68 -13.05
C ASN A 61 0.61 2.65 -12.67
N TYR A 62 1.88 3.03 -12.76
CA TYR A 62 3.02 2.19 -12.41
C TYR A 62 3.55 2.57 -11.03
N GLY A 63 3.90 1.56 -10.23
CA GLY A 63 4.53 1.76 -8.94
C GLY A 63 5.50 0.64 -8.62
N LEU A 64 6.20 0.80 -7.51
CA LEU A 64 7.16 -0.19 -7.05
C LEU A 64 6.50 -1.27 -6.18
N GLY A 65 7.16 -2.43 -6.10
CA GLY A 65 6.75 -3.53 -5.23
C GLY A 65 6.81 -3.17 -3.75
N THR A 66 6.17 -3.95 -2.90
CA THR A 66 6.19 -3.79 -1.43
C THR A 66 6.97 -4.92 -0.77
N ASP A 67 7.44 -4.68 0.45
CA ASP A 67 7.90 -5.71 1.39
C ASP A 67 8.99 -6.65 0.85
N VAL A 68 10.04 -6.07 0.25
CA VAL A 68 11.16 -6.82 -0.30
C VAL A 68 12.22 -7.10 0.79
N PRO A 69 12.36 -8.34 1.31
CA PRO A 69 13.28 -8.62 2.41
C PRO A 69 14.75 -8.53 1.99
N ASP A 70 15.06 -8.86 0.74
CA ASP A 70 16.41 -8.88 0.21
C ASP A 70 16.59 -7.84 -0.90
N HIS A 71 17.71 -7.14 -0.87
CA HIS A 71 18.12 -6.15 -1.84
C HIS A 71 19.36 -6.63 -2.60
N ILE A 72 19.36 -6.41 -3.92
CA ILE A 72 20.58 -6.57 -4.72
C ILE A 72 21.33 -5.23 -4.72
N ASP A 73 22.53 -5.22 -4.13
CA ASP A 73 23.35 -4.02 -4.08
C ASP A 73 23.77 -3.61 -5.50
N THR A 74 23.51 -2.36 -5.89
CA THR A 74 23.74 -1.89 -7.26
C THR A 74 25.22 -1.79 -7.64
N TYR A 75 26.14 -1.85 -6.67
CA TYR A 75 27.57 -1.74 -6.91
C TYR A 75 28.29 -3.08 -6.80
N THR A 76 27.94 -3.89 -5.80
CA THR A 76 28.57 -5.21 -5.58
C THR A 76 27.83 -6.36 -6.26
N HIS A 77 26.55 -6.16 -6.60
CA HIS A 77 25.62 -7.18 -7.09
C HIS A 77 25.36 -8.32 -6.09
N GLU A 78 25.73 -8.14 -4.82
CA GLU A 78 25.42 -9.09 -3.77
C GLU A 78 23.97 -8.94 -3.33
N ILE A 79 23.32 -10.09 -3.07
CA ILE A 79 22.00 -10.13 -2.44
C ILE A 79 22.21 -10.12 -0.93
N ARG A 80 21.63 -9.13 -0.25
CA ARG A 80 21.71 -8.95 1.20
C ARG A 80 20.37 -8.49 1.76
N PRO A 81 20.13 -8.59 3.09
CA PRO A 81 18.96 -7.99 3.69
C PRO A 81 18.83 -6.50 3.32
N SER A 82 17.60 -6.10 3.00
CA SER A 82 17.23 -4.70 2.78
C SER A 82 17.49 -3.90 4.06
N VAL A 83 18.09 -2.72 3.92
CA VAL A 83 18.25 -1.76 5.02
C VAL A 83 17.51 -0.47 4.70
N LEU A 84 17.29 0.37 5.71
CA LEU A 84 16.55 1.62 5.57
C LEU A 84 17.18 2.54 4.50
N LYS A 85 18.50 2.45 4.32
CA LYS A 85 19.22 3.20 3.30
C LYS A 85 18.83 2.82 1.87
N ASP A 86 18.48 1.57 1.62
CA ASP A 86 18.06 1.12 0.28
C ASP A 86 16.73 1.77 -0.09
N ILE A 87 15.79 1.80 0.86
CA ILE A 87 14.48 2.46 0.70
C ILE A 87 14.66 3.96 0.43
N GLU A 88 15.57 4.62 1.16
CA GLU A 88 15.93 6.01 0.93
C GLU A 88 16.43 6.26 -0.51
N ASN A 89 17.33 5.40 -0.98
CA ASN A 89 17.93 5.51 -2.31
C ASN A 89 16.87 5.25 -3.39
N ILE A 90 16.03 4.24 -3.22
CA ILE A 90 14.90 3.94 -4.10
C ILE A 90 13.97 5.15 -4.20
N GLY A 91 13.61 5.78 -3.07
CA GLY A 91 12.78 6.98 -3.06
C GLY A 91 13.36 8.12 -3.91
N LYS A 92 14.67 8.36 -3.82
CA LYS A 92 15.38 9.37 -4.64
C LYS A 92 15.34 9.04 -6.13
N VAL A 93 15.52 7.77 -6.49
CA VAL A 93 15.46 7.31 -7.88
C VAL A 93 14.05 7.48 -8.42
N VAL A 94 13.04 6.98 -7.70
CA VAL A 94 11.62 7.07 -8.10
C VAL A 94 11.18 8.51 -8.30
N GLN A 95 11.62 9.44 -7.45
CA GLN A 95 11.31 10.86 -7.61
C GLN A 95 11.72 11.42 -8.98
N LYS A 96 12.75 10.85 -9.61
CA LYS A 96 13.25 11.25 -10.93
C LYS A 96 12.67 10.43 -12.09
N CYS A 97 12.00 9.31 -11.83
CA CYS A 97 11.42 8.47 -12.87
C CYS A 97 10.04 8.97 -13.32
N GLU A 98 9.92 9.63 -14.47
CA GLU A 98 8.64 10.19 -14.95
C GLU A 98 7.55 9.13 -15.19
N ASN A 99 7.95 7.90 -15.51
CA ASN A 99 7.03 6.78 -15.81
C ASN A 99 6.63 5.95 -14.58
N ILE A 100 6.98 6.38 -13.37
CA ILE A 100 6.54 5.76 -12.11
C ILE A 100 5.62 6.74 -11.39
N ASP A 101 4.37 6.38 -11.17
CA ASP A 101 3.33 7.27 -10.67
C ASP A 101 3.29 7.32 -9.13
N PHE A 102 3.68 6.23 -8.47
CA PHE A 102 3.70 6.13 -7.01
C PHE A 102 4.87 5.29 -6.49
N THR A 103 5.21 5.48 -5.22
CA THR A 103 6.24 4.72 -4.52
C THR A 103 5.64 3.94 -3.35
N SER A 104 6.42 3.06 -2.75
CA SER A 104 6.07 2.29 -1.56
C SER A 104 7.26 2.20 -0.61
N ASN A 105 7.17 1.37 0.44
CA ASN A 105 8.34 0.99 1.24
C ASN A 105 9.45 0.33 0.41
N SER A 106 9.12 -0.42 -0.65
CA SER A 106 10.06 -1.07 -1.58
C SER A 106 11.20 -1.85 -0.90
N GLY A 107 10.96 -2.32 0.33
CA GLY A 107 11.96 -2.98 1.16
C GLY A 107 11.45 -3.24 2.57
N LEU A 108 11.94 -4.30 3.19
CA LEU A 108 11.69 -4.62 4.59
C LEU A 108 12.98 -4.41 5.38
N ALA A 109 13.20 -3.17 5.81
CA ALA A 109 14.45 -2.77 6.46
C ALA A 109 14.78 -3.62 7.71
N SER A 110 15.86 -4.39 7.67
CA SER A 110 16.30 -5.28 8.75
C SER A 110 17.07 -4.54 9.87
N ASP A 111 17.51 -3.32 9.61
CA ASP A 111 18.28 -2.46 10.52
C ASP A 111 17.38 -1.57 11.42
N VAL A 112 16.07 -1.77 11.37
CA VAL A 112 15.10 -1.11 12.27
C VAL A 112 14.26 -2.15 13.00
N ARG A 113 13.70 -1.77 14.14
CA ARG A 113 12.80 -2.64 14.91
C ARG A 113 11.56 -2.98 14.08
N PRO A 114 11.14 -4.26 14.01
CA PRO A 114 9.97 -4.69 13.24
C PRO A 114 8.71 -3.86 13.54
N GLU A 115 8.45 -3.57 14.81
CA GLU A 115 7.27 -2.79 15.23
C GLU A 115 7.25 -1.33 14.72
N MET A 116 8.38 -0.84 14.20
CA MET A 116 8.56 0.54 13.76
C MET A 116 8.86 0.64 12.27
N GLN A 117 8.89 -0.49 11.55
CA GLN A 117 9.27 -0.53 10.13
C GLN A 117 8.44 0.43 9.28
N ASP A 118 7.11 0.34 9.36
CA ASP A 118 6.20 1.19 8.59
C ASP A 118 6.48 2.69 8.81
N LEU A 119 6.72 3.09 10.06
CA LEU A 119 7.01 4.48 10.40
C LEU A 119 8.33 4.94 9.77
N TYR A 120 9.38 4.14 9.89
CA TYR A 120 10.70 4.50 9.33
C TYR A 120 10.67 4.49 7.80
N HIS A 121 10.04 3.49 7.18
CA HIS A 121 9.89 3.38 5.73
C HIS A 121 9.12 4.57 5.18
N TYR A 122 7.97 4.90 5.77
CA TYR A 122 7.18 6.07 5.38
C TYR A 122 7.97 7.36 5.55
N LYS A 123 8.67 7.53 6.68
CA LYS A 123 9.48 8.72 6.94
C LYS A 123 10.55 8.91 5.86
N VAL A 124 11.37 7.89 5.58
CA VAL A 124 12.44 8.05 4.58
C VAL A 124 11.88 8.18 3.18
N GLY A 125 10.93 7.33 2.79
CA GLY A 125 10.34 7.33 1.45
C GLY A 125 9.65 8.65 1.10
N SER A 126 8.83 9.17 2.02
CA SER A 126 8.12 10.46 1.82
C SER A 126 8.99 11.70 2.00
N THR A 127 10.21 11.57 2.55
CA THR A 127 11.17 12.69 2.66
C THR A 127 11.86 12.95 1.32
N TYR A 128 12.09 11.91 0.52
CA TYR A 128 12.84 12.01 -0.73
C TYR A 128 11.99 11.87 -1.99
N CYS A 129 10.72 11.47 -1.85
CA CYS A 129 9.78 11.32 -2.94
C CYS A 129 8.44 11.97 -2.57
N ASP A 130 7.98 12.91 -3.40
CA ASP A 130 6.72 13.63 -3.20
C ASP A 130 5.53 12.93 -3.87
N LYS A 131 5.77 11.85 -4.64
CA LYS A 131 4.70 11.07 -5.29
C LYS A 131 3.83 10.36 -4.24
N PRO A 132 2.59 9.95 -4.60
CA PRO A 132 1.77 9.10 -3.74
C PRO A 132 2.57 7.93 -3.15
N PHE A 133 2.37 7.68 -1.86
CA PHE A 133 3.09 6.65 -1.12
C PHE A 133 2.11 5.56 -0.67
N LEU A 134 2.33 4.34 -1.14
CA LEU A 134 1.63 3.14 -0.69
C LEU A 134 2.30 2.61 0.58
N THR A 135 1.57 2.56 1.69
CA THR A 135 2.06 2.09 2.99
C THR A 135 1.19 0.95 3.53
N SER A 136 1.81 0.03 4.24
CA SER A 136 1.16 -0.87 5.21
C SER A 136 0.72 -0.07 6.45
N ALA A 137 -0.26 -0.61 7.17
CA ALA A 137 -0.81 -0.10 8.42
C ALA A 137 -1.00 -1.25 9.42
#